data_AF-A0A453PZ73-F1
#
_entry.id   AF-A0A453PZ73-F1
#
_cell.length_a   1.000
_cell.length_b   1.000
_cell.length_c   1.000
_cell.angle_alpha   90.00
_cell.angle_beta   90.00
_cell.angle_gamma   90.00
#
_symmetry.space_group_name_H-M   'P 1'
#
loop_
_entity.id
_entity.type
_entity.pdbx_description
1 polymer ?
#
loop_
_entity_poly.entity_id
_entity_poly.type
_entity_poly.pdbx_seq_one_letter_code
_entity_poly.pdbx_strand_id
1 'polypeptide(L)'
;VPISFNMDSKVDAATLNTVNAFAWPHGGKTLRRRIIQGGLIRAVSESWYPASDDDYGLLLEDDIEVSPYYYLWVKYALLAYRYDPTVSLPELSSISLYTPRLVEVTKERPRWNATAFFGATKHGANTPYLHQLPCSWGAVFFPKHWREFYAYMAARFTEDAKTNPVQIPRSRTNGWQASWKKFLIDMMYLRGYVSLYPNFPNQTSFSTNHMEPGAHISAKDNKLKHDKGDFEVPLVADDFAPLLPSGKMPPASKLPVLNLFNQPVSIKGLKAAGAKLRQDVLSCVATQLVSVDHVTGLPKNCTAF
;
A
#
# COMPACT_ATOMS: atom_id res chain seq x y z
N VAL A 1 18.55 5.00 -9.98
CA VAL A 1 17.64 4.81 -8.82
C VAL A 1 18.47 4.42 -7.61
N PRO A 2 18.56 5.24 -6.55
CA PRO A 2 19.27 4.88 -5.32
C PRO A 2 18.58 3.73 -4.57
N ILE A 3 19.32 3.02 -3.72
CA ILE A 3 18.80 1.98 -2.80
C ILE A 3 19.19 2.31 -1.36
N SER A 4 18.27 2.07 -0.43
CA SER A 4 18.50 2.25 1.01
C SER A 4 18.15 0.98 1.77
N PHE A 5 19.09 0.47 2.56
CA PHE A 5 18.86 -0.62 3.51
C PHE A 5 18.60 -0.04 4.90
N ASN A 6 17.39 -0.23 5.41
CA ASN A 6 16.98 0.22 6.74
C ASN A 6 16.88 -0.98 7.69
N MET A 7 17.87 -1.15 8.56
CA MET A 7 18.01 -2.31 9.45
C MET A 7 17.65 -1.95 10.89
N ASP A 8 16.90 -2.82 11.57
CA ASP A 8 16.60 -2.65 13.01
C ASP A 8 17.82 -3.06 13.87
N SER A 9 17.75 -2.81 15.18
CA SER A 9 18.91 -2.95 16.09
C SER A 9 19.44 -4.38 16.22
N LYS A 10 18.56 -5.39 16.04
CA LYS A 10 18.84 -6.82 16.20
C LYS A 10 19.28 -7.55 14.91
N VAL A 11 19.58 -6.82 13.83
CA VAL A 11 20.14 -7.43 12.61
C VAL A 11 21.42 -8.22 12.93
N ASP A 12 21.57 -9.40 12.34
CA ASP A 12 22.71 -10.28 12.58
C ASP A 12 23.95 -9.91 11.75
N ALA A 13 25.10 -10.51 12.09
CA ALA A 13 26.36 -10.24 11.42
C ALA A 13 26.38 -10.70 9.95
N ALA A 14 25.70 -11.80 9.64
CA ALA A 14 25.66 -12.35 8.28
C ALA A 14 24.93 -11.38 7.33
N THR A 15 23.77 -10.88 7.74
CA THR A 15 22.97 -9.90 7.00
C THR A 15 23.72 -8.58 6.83
N LEU A 16 24.40 -8.10 7.88
CA LEU A 16 25.24 -6.90 7.78
C LEU A 16 26.36 -7.07 6.74
N ASN A 17 27.04 -8.21 6.73
CA ASN A 17 28.08 -8.51 5.74
C ASN A 17 27.50 -8.58 4.32
N THR A 18 26.35 -9.23 4.14
CA THR A 18 25.64 -9.33 2.86
C THR A 18 25.29 -7.94 2.31
N VAL A 19 24.63 -7.10 3.11
CA VAL A 19 24.23 -5.74 2.71
C VAL A 19 25.44 -4.85 2.44
N ASN A 20 26.51 -4.99 3.24
CA ASN A 20 27.76 -4.25 3.04
C ASN A 20 28.44 -4.64 1.72
N ALA A 21 28.48 -5.93 1.39
CA ALA A 21 29.08 -6.44 0.15
C ALA A 21 28.21 -6.23 -1.10
N PHE A 22 26.91 -5.99 -0.93
CA PHE A 22 25.97 -5.84 -2.05
C PHE A 22 26.35 -4.67 -2.97
N ALA A 23 26.65 -4.95 -4.24
CA ALA A 23 26.95 -3.94 -5.24
C ALA A 23 25.67 -3.46 -5.93
N TRP A 24 25.44 -2.15 -5.91
CA TRP A 24 24.28 -1.53 -6.57
C TRP A 24 24.74 -0.62 -7.72
N PRO A 25 24.68 -1.09 -8.98
CA PRO A 25 25.21 -0.33 -10.11
C PRO A 25 24.26 0.78 -10.60
N HIS A 26 23.03 0.86 -10.07
CA HIS A 26 21.98 1.73 -10.58
C HIS A 26 21.82 3.05 -9.81
N GLY A 27 22.67 3.34 -8.82
CA GLY A 27 22.62 4.58 -8.04
C GLY A 27 23.39 4.49 -6.72
N GLY A 28 23.19 5.46 -5.83
CA GLY A 28 23.78 5.42 -4.49
C GLY A 28 23.20 4.30 -3.63
N LYS A 29 24.06 3.64 -2.82
CA LYS A 29 23.67 2.69 -1.78
C LYS A 29 23.81 3.36 -0.41
N THR A 30 22.72 3.40 0.36
CA THR A 30 22.71 3.93 1.73
C THR A 30 22.39 2.81 2.71
N LEU A 31 23.13 2.75 3.83
CA LEU A 31 22.84 1.84 4.93
C LEU A 31 22.43 2.66 6.15
N ARG A 32 21.31 2.29 6.78
CA ARG A 32 20.85 2.84 8.04
C ARG A 32 20.61 1.69 9.01
N ARG A 33 21.13 1.81 10.23
CA ARG A 33 20.92 0.85 11.31
C ARG A 33 20.45 1.56 12.55
N ARG A 34 19.41 1.03 13.20
CA ARG A 34 18.89 1.60 14.46
C ARG A 34 19.75 1.17 15.65
N ILE A 35 19.88 2.08 16.62
CA ILE A 35 20.45 1.78 17.94
C ILE A 35 19.36 1.20 18.85
N ILE A 36 18.20 1.85 18.90
CA ILE A 36 17.04 1.42 19.68
C ILE A 36 16.08 0.66 18.77
N GLN A 37 15.57 -0.49 19.25
CA GLN A 37 14.64 -1.31 18.47
C GLN A 37 13.42 -0.48 18.04
N GLY A 38 13.22 -0.34 16.73
CA GLY A 38 12.15 0.47 16.17
C GLY A 38 10.80 -0.27 16.16
N GLY A 39 10.85 -1.59 15.96
CA GLY A 39 9.65 -2.39 15.68
C GLY A 39 9.03 -2.01 14.32
N LEU A 40 7.99 -2.76 13.93
CA LEU A 40 7.38 -2.63 12.60
C LEU A 40 6.90 -1.21 12.26
N ILE A 41 6.41 -0.46 13.26
CA ILE A 41 5.87 0.87 13.03
C ILE A 41 6.96 1.83 12.56
N ARG A 42 8.01 2.01 13.36
CA ARG A 42 9.11 2.93 13.04
C ARG A 42 9.97 2.41 11.91
N ALA A 43 10.16 1.09 11.82
CA ALA A 43 10.95 0.48 10.75
C ALA A 43 10.46 0.89 9.36
N VAL A 44 9.14 0.95 9.16
CA VAL A 44 8.55 1.36 7.87
C VAL A 44 8.36 2.88 7.79
N SER A 45 7.75 3.52 8.78
CA SER A 45 7.35 4.93 8.68
C SER A 45 8.53 5.92 8.59
N GLU A 46 9.69 5.55 9.14
CA GLU A 46 10.91 6.36 9.10
C GLU A 46 11.93 5.87 8.06
N SER A 47 11.57 4.86 7.25
CA SER A 47 12.47 4.27 6.24
C SER A 47 12.79 5.24 5.09
N TRP A 48 11.86 6.14 4.79
CA TRP A 48 11.91 7.08 3.69
C TRP A 48 11.03 8.31 3.99
N TYR A 49 11.51 9.47 3.55
CA TYR A 49 10.73 10.71 3.52
C TYR A 49 11.08 11.46 2.22
N PRO A 50 10.09 11.89 1.43
CA PRO A 50 10.33 12.46 0.11
C PRO A 50 10.99 13.83 0.18
N ALA A 51 12.05 14.03 -0.61
CA ALA A 51 12.72 15.33 -0.76
C ALA A 51 11.97 16.29 -1.71
N SER A 52 11.07 15.78 -2.56
CA SER A 52 10.29 16.58 -3.52
C SER A 52 8.95 15.93 -3.88
N ASP A 53 8.19 16.52 -4.79
CA ASP A 53 6.95 15.96 -5.36
C ASP A 53 7.20 14.88 -6.43
N ASP A 54 8.46 14.67 -6.82
CA ASP A 54 8.91 13.69 -7.81
C ASP A 54 9.84 12.62 -7.20
N ASP A 55 9.98 12.61 -5.88
CA ASP A 55 10.67 11.58 -5.11
C ASP A 55 9.63 10.54 -4.66
N TYR A 56 9.68 9.32 -5.22
CA TYR A 56 8.76 8.23 -4.89
C TYR A 56 9.50 7.12 -4.15
N GLY A 57 8.88 6.58 -3.10
CA GLY A 57 9.46 5.52 -2.28
C GLY A 57 8.90 4.16 -2.64
N LEU A 58 9.73 3.28 -3.21
CA LEU A 58 9.44 1.84 -3.26
C LEU A 58 9.89 1.19 -1.97
N LEU A 59 8.94 0.64 -1.19
CA LEU A 59 9.25 -0.08 0.05
C LEU A 59 9.09 -1.58 -0.16
N LEU A 60 10.10 -2.34 0.26
CA LEU A 60 10.17 -3.81 0.23
C LEU A 60 10.62 -4.28 1.62
N GLU A 61 9.98 -5.35 2.12
CA GLU A 61 10.45 -6.09 3.29
C GLU A 61 11.48 -7.15 2.85
N ASP A 62 12.21 -7.74 3.79
CA ASP A 62 13.29 -8.70 3.55
C ASP A 62 12.79 -10.06 3.00
N ASP A 63 11.50 -10.36 3.19
CA ASP A 63 10.83 -11.54 2.66
C ASP A 63 10.11 -11.32 1.31
N ILE A 64 10.39 -10.18 0.65
CA ILE A 64 9.79 -9.81 -0.64
C ILE A 64 10.76 -10.05 -1.79
N GLU A 65 10.32 -10.85 -2.75
CA GLU A 65 10.97 -10.97 -4.06
C GLU A 65 10.17 -10.19 -5.11
N VAL A 66 10.86 -9.52 -6.03
CA VAL A 66 10.24 -8.73 -7.11
C VAL A 66 10.49 -9.38 -8.48
N SER A 67 9.49 -9.30 -9.35
CA SER A 67 9.57 -9.71 -10.76
C SER A 67 10.63 -8.88 -11.49
N PRO A 68 11.37 -9.42 -12.48
CA PRO A 68 12.23 -8.62 -13.37
C PRO A 68 11.52 -7.45 -14.08
N TYR A 69 10.19 -7.48 -14.19
CA TYR A 69 9.36 -6.47 -14.83
C TYR A 69 8.75 -5.45 -13.84
N TYR A 70 9.04 -5.55 -12.54
CA TYR A 70 8.44 -4.68 -11.51
C TYR A 70 8.64 -3.19 -11.83
N TYR A 71 9.83 -2.82 -12.28
CA TYR A 71 10.17 -1.42 -12.55
C TYR A 71 9.44 -0.89 -13.79
N LEU A 72 9.21 -1.75 -14.80
CA LEU A 72 8.42 -1.40 -15.98
C LEU A 72 6.96 -1.16 -15.62
N TRP A 73 6.37 -2.00 -14.77
CA TRP A 73 5.01 -1.80 -14.25
C TRP A 73 4.86 -0.46 -13.53
N VAL A 74 5.77 -0.15 -12.60
CA VAL A 74 5.79 1.11 -11.87
C VAL A 74 5.91 2.30 -12.82
N LYS A 75 6.89 2.27 -13.72
CA LYS A 75 7.14 3.36 -14.66
C LYS A 75 5.94 3.58 -15.57
N TYR A 76 5.34 2.50 -16.08
CA TYR A 76 4.17 2.60 -16.96
C TYR A 76 2.96 3.19 -16.22
N ALA A 77 2.69 2.76 -14.99
CA ALA A 77 1.61 3.30 -14.17
C ALA A 77 1.82 4.79 -13.83
N LEU A 78 3.03 5.20 -13.46
CA LEU A 78 3.33 6.62 -13.20
C LEU A 78 3.14 7.49 -14.44
N LEU A 79 3.62 7.03 -15.60
CA LEU A 79 3.42 7.76 -16.85
C LEU A 79 1.93 7.87 -17.21
N ALA A 80 1.16 6.80 -17.04
CA ALA A 80 -0.26 6.77 -17.41
C ALA A 80 -1.18 7.57 -16.46
N TYR A 81 -0.89 7.59 -15.16
CA TYR A 81 -1.85 8.10 -14.16
C TYR A 81 -1.37 9.31 -13.37
N ARG A 82 -0.07 9.64 -13.41
CA ARG A 82 0.51 10.71 -12.60
C ARG A 82 1.19 11.81 -13.43
N TYR A 83 1.82 11.43 -14.54
CA TYR A 83 2.53 12.36 -15.42
C TYR A 83 1.79 12.69 -16.72
N ASP A 84 0.71 11.98 -17.05
CA ASP A 84 -0.19 12.39 -18.12
C ASP A 84 -1.00 13.63 -17.68
N PRO A 85 -0.81 14.81 -18.30
CA PRO A 85 -1.49 16.04 -17.90
C PRO A 85 -3.00 16.03 -18.18
N THR A 86 -3.50 15.07 -18.96
CA THR A 86 -4.93 14.90 -19.26
C THR A 86 -5.65 14.05 -18.21
N VAL A 87 -4.89 13.39 -17.33
CA VAL A 87 -5.42 12.52 -16.27
C VAL A 87 -5.40 13.25 -14.94
N SER A 88 -6.55 13.30 -14.26
CA SER A 88 -6.67 13.77 -12.89
C SER A 88 -7.19 12.63 -12.01
N LEU A 89 -6.32 12.12 -11.14
CA LEU A 89 -6.64 11.09 -10.15
C LEU A 89 -5.92 11.39 -8.82
N PRO A 90 -6.29 12.48 -8.11
CA PRO A 90 -5.62 12.91 -6.88
C PRO A 90 -5.75 11.89 -5.74
N GLU A 91 -6.70 10.96 -5.83
CA GLU A 91 -6.90 9.89 -4.83
C GLU A 91 -5.89 8.75 -4.94
N LEU A 92 -5.15 8.66 -6.05
CA LEU A 92 -4.10 7.65 -6.21
C LEU A 92 -2.92 7.97 -5.29
N SER A 93 -2.74 7.15 -4.25
CA SER A 93 -1.71 7.36 -3.22
C SER A 93 -0.52 6.40 -3.36
N SER A 94 -0.69 5.29 -4.08
CA SER A 94 0.38 4.31 -4.28
C SER A 94 0.12 3.37 -5.47
N ILE A 95 1.17 2.65 -5.89
CA ILE A 95 1.11 1.57 -6.89
C ILE A 95 1.60 0.29 -6.21
N SER A 96 0.73 -0.72 -6.13
CA SER A 96 1.07 -2.05 -5.62
C SER A 96 1.88 -2.84 -6.64
N LEU A 97 2.82 -3.65 -6.14
CA LEU A 97 3.48 -4.71 -6.90
C LEU A 97 2.82 -6.07 -6.68
N TYR A 98 2.06 -6.24 -5.61
CA TYR A 98 1.46 -7.51 -5.20
C TYR A 98 -0.04 -7.62 -5.57
N THR A 99 -0.52 -8.86 -5.75
CA THR A 99 -1.93 -9.20 -5.99
C THR A 99 -2.50 -9.98 -4.80
N PRO A 100 -3.44 -9.42 -4.02
CA PRO A 100 -4.04 -10.11 -2.88
C PRO A 100 -4.77 -11.40 -3.23
N ARG A 101 -4.49 -12.46 -2.47
CA ARG A 101 -5.24 -13.73 -2.48
C ARG A 101 -6.30 -13.83 -1.38
N LEU A 102 -6.28 -12.93 -0.39
CA LEU A 102 -7.20 -12.92 0.74
C LEU A 102 -7.82 -11.54 0.95
N VAL A 103 -9.04 -11.48 1.48
CA VAL A 103 -9.59 -10.26 2.08
C VAL A 103 -9.07 -10.12 3.51
N GLU A 104 -7.92 -9.49 3.69
CA GLU A 104 -7.18 -9.50 4.96
C GLU A 104 -7.86 -8.75 6.12
N VAL A 105 -8.83 -7.88 5.83
CA VAL A 105 -9.47 -6.96 6.79
C VAL A 105 -10.77 -7.48 7.39
N THR A 106 -11.18 -8.70 7.05
CA THR A 106 -12.32 -9.39 7.67
C THR A 106 -11.85 -10.57 8.52
N LYS A 107 -12.65 -10.95 9.51
CA LYS A 107 -12.28 -11.99 10.49
C LYS A 107 -12.01 -13.33 9.80
N GLU A 108 -12.86 -13.68 8.84
CA GLU A 108 -12.86 -14.95 8.11
C GLU A 108 -11.73 -15.02 7.08
N ARG A 109 -11.18 -13.87 6.65
CA ARG A 109 -10.14 -13.75 5.62
C ARG A 109 -10.41 -14.64 4.40
N PRO A 110 -11.57 -14.54 3.75
CA PRO A 110 -11.90 -15.40 2.63
C PRO A 110 -10.88 -15.23 1.49
N ARG A 111 -10.62 -16.34 0.78
CA ARG A 111 -9.87 -16.31 -0.47
C ARG A 111 -10.58 -15.42 -1.49
N TRP A 112 -9.80 -14.65 -2.23
CA TRP A 112 -10.28 -13.72 -3.21
C TRP A 112 -9.34 -13.70 -4.42
N ASN A 113 -9.92 -13.56 -5.60
CA ASN A 113 -9.20 -13.57 -6.87
C ASN A 113 -9.78 -12.46 -7.76
N ALA A 114 -8.99 -11.41 -7.99
CA ALA A 114 -9.38 -10.27 -8.82
C ALA A 114 -9.75 -10.69 -10.24
N THR A 115 -9.00 -11.63 -10.82
CA THR A 115 -9.20 -12.10 -12.20
C THR A 115 -10.55 -12.77 -12.37
N ALA A 116 -10.91 -13.67 -11.45
CA ALA A 116 -12.23 -14.31 -11.43
C ALA A 116 -13.34 -13.29 -11.15
N PHE A 117 -13.11 -12.39 -10.19
CA PHE A 117 -14.08 -11.36 -9.80
C PHE A 117 -14.42 -10.43 -10.98
N PHE A 118 -13.41 -9.88 -11.65
CA PHE A 118 -13.62 -8.95 -12.77
C PHE A 118 -13.95 -9.65 -14.09
N GLY A 119 -13.58 -10.92 -14.27
CA GLY A 119 -13.98 -11.73 -15.42
C GLY A 119 -15.50 -11.89 -15.56
N ALA A 120 -16.22 -11.83 -14.45
CA ALA A 120 -17.69 -11.82 -14.43
C ALA A 120 -18.31 -10.42 -14.65
N THR A 121 -17.49 -9.41 -14.96
CA THR A 121 -17.93 -8.01 -15.14
C THR A 121 -17.53 -7.47 -16.51
N LYS A 122 -18.08 -6.31 -16.87
CA LYS A 122 -17.70 -5.59 -18.10
C LYS A 122 -16.24 -5.12 -18.15
N HIS A 123 -15.52 -5.15 -17.03
CA HIS A 123 -14.11 -4.72 -16.99
C HIS A 123 -13.19 -5.77 -17.62
N GLY A 124 -13.55 -7.05 -17.58
CA GLY A 124 -12.70 -8.14 -18.06
C GLY A 124 -11.68 -8.62 -17.03
N ALA A 125 -11.21 -9.85 -17.22
CA ALA A 125 -10.46 -10.61 -16.22
C ALA A 125 -9.09 -10.01 -15.87
N ASN A 126 -8.38 -9.38 -16.81
CA ASN A 126 -7.00 -8.91 -16.61
C ASN A 126 -6.90 -7.39 -16.40
N THR A 127 -7.98 -6.77 -15.93
CA THR A 127 -8.03 -5.31 -15.77
C THR A 127 -7.41 -4.91 -14.44
N PRO A 128 -6.33 -4.08 -14.44
CA PRO A 128 -5.85 -3.44 -13.22
C PRO A 128 -6.96 -2.64 -12.54
N TYR A 129 -6.87 -2.49 -11.22
CA TYR A 129 -7.95 -1.90 -10.44
C TYR A 129 -7.44 -0.98 -9.34
N LEU A 130 -8.30 -0.06 -8.91
CA LEU A 130 -8.06 0.81 -7.77
C LEU A 130 -8.66 0.17 -6.53
N HIS A 131 -7.91 0.17 -5.43
CA HIS A 131 -8.34 -0.47 -4.19
C HIS A 131 -7.99 0.41 -2.98
N GLN A 132 -8.94 0.60 -2.07
CA GLN A 132 -8.74 1.38 -0.85
C GLN A 132 -7.79 0.72 0.15
N LEU A 133 -7.54 -0.59 0.04
CA LEU A 133 -6.56 -1.28 0.85
C LEU A 133 -5.13 -0.89 0.39
N PRO A 134 -4.23 -0.41 1.27
CA PRO A 134 -2.83 -0.25 0.94
C PRO A 134 -2.13 -1.60 0.82
N CYS A 135 -1.10 -1.65 -0.02
CA CYS A 135 -0.23 -2.81 -0.12
C CYS A 135 0.96 -2.70 0.85
N SER A 136 1.34 -3.81 1.48
CA SER A 136 2.50 -3.91 2.38
C SER A 136 3.57 -4.89 1.89
N TRP A 137 3.37 -5.57 0.77
CA TRP A 137 4.30 -6.56 0.21
C TRP A 137 4.91 -6.09 -1.10
N GLY A 138 5.37 -4.83 -1.11
CA GLY A 138 5.90 -4.15 -2.28
C GLY A 138 4.92 -3.15 -2.86
N ALA A 139 5.22 -1.87 -2.65
CA ALA A 139 4.46 -0.76 -3.23
C ALA A 139 5.31 0.51 -3.37
N VAL A 140 4.98 1.30 -4.38
CA VAL A 140 5.50 2.66 -4.57
C VAL A 140 4.54 3.65 -3.96
N PHE A 141 4.99 4.40 -2.95
CA PHE A 141 4.21 5.42 -2.26
C PHE A 141 4.46 6.81 -2.84
N PHE A 142 3.38 7.59 -2.94
CA PHE A 142 3.44 8.92 -3.56
C PHE A 142 3.87 9.96 -2.52
N PRO A 143 4.73 10.93 -2.89
CA PRO A 143 5.36 11.84 -1.94
C PRO A 143 4.35 12.65 -1.12
N LYS A 144 3.34 13.24 -1.78
CA LYS A 144 2.32 14.05 -1.11
C LYS A 144 1.54 13.27 -0.06
N HIS A 145 1.08 12.07 -0.43
CA HIS A 145 0.32 11.19 0.45
C HIS A 145 1.19 10.60 1.57
N TRP A 146 2.48 10.39 1.34
CA TRP A 146 3.40 9.92 2.38
C TRP A 146 3.69 11.01 3.42
N ARG A 147 3.86 12.27 3.01
CA ARG A 147 3.99 13.39 3.96
C ARG A 147 2.73 13.55 4.81
N GLU A 148 1.56 13.42 4.20
CA GLU A 148 0.29 13.36 4.94
C GLU A 148 0.25 12.17 5.90
N PHE A 149 0.62 10.97 5.45
CA PHE A 149 0.67 9.78 6.30
C PHE A 149 1.57 9.97 7.51
N TYR A 150 2.74 10.58 7.31
CA TYR A 150 3.67 10.89 8.38
C TYR A 150 3.04 11.82 9.43
N ALA A 151 2.42 12.93 9.01
CA ALA A 151 1.74 13.87 9.89
C ALA A 151 0.51 13.24 10.58
N TYR A 152 -0.28 12.46 9.84
CA TYR A 152 -1.45 11.75 10.33
C TYR A 152 -1.06 10.73 11.41
N MET A 153 -0.02 9.93 11.15
CA MET A 153 0.48 8.96 12.12
C MET A 153 1.00 9.67 13.36
N ALA A 154 1.75 10.77 13.24
CA ALA A 154 2.20 11.55 14.39
C ALA A 154 1.04 12.08 15.25
N ALA A 155 -0.07 12.49 14.63
CA ALA A 155 -1.27 12.97 15.34
C ALA A 155 -2.12 11.85 15.97
N ARG A 156 -2.00 10.61 15.47
CA ARG A 156 -2.83 9.46 15.89
C ARG A 156 -2.09 8.42 16.70
N PHE A 157 -0.76 8.45 16.67
CA PHE A 157 0.06 7.49 17.41
C PHE A 157 -0.05 7.78 18.90
N THR A 158 -0.53 6.79 19.64
CA THR A 158 -0.63 6.80 21.10
C THR A 158 0.00 5.53 21.65
N GLU A 159 0.45 5.57 22.90
CA GLU A 159 1.04 4.39 23.55
C GLU A 159 0.01 3.27 23.74
N ASP A 160 -1.24 3.62 24.05
CA ASP A 160 -2.36 2.67 24.09
C ASP A 160 -3.12 2.67 22.76
N ALA A 161 -2.82 1.72 21.89
CA ALA A 161 -3.47 1.59 20.59
C ALA A 161 -5.01 1.37 20.65
N LYS A 162 -5.59 1.04 21.81
CA LYS A 162 -7.05 1.02 22.02
C LYS A 162 -7.68 2.41 21.99
N THR A 163 -6.88 3.45 22.22
CA THR A 163 -7.34 4.85 22.18
C THR A 163 -7.43 5.41 20.76
N ASN A 164 -7.05 4.64 19.73
CA ASN A 164 -7.22 5.08 18.35
C ASN A 164 -8.71 5.32 18.06
N PRO A 165 -9.11 6.57 17.75
CA PRO A 165 -10.53 6.93 17.63
C PRO A 165 -11.16 6.37 16.35
N VAL A 166 -10.38 5.90 15.38
CA VAL A 166 -10.88 5.43 14.09
C VAL A 166 -11.38 3.99 14.20
N GLN A 167 -12.68 3.82 13.97
CA GLN A 167 -13.43 2.57 14.09
C GLN A 167 -14.18 2.30 12.80
N ILE A 168 -13.54 1.62 11.84
CA ILE A 168 -14.14 1.31 10.56
C ILE A 168 -15.17 0.18 10.76
N PRO A 169 -16.46 0.37 10.40
CA PRO A 169 -17.50 -0.62 10.65
C PRO A 169 -17.17 -1.98 10.02
N ARG A 170 -17.25 -3.05 10.83
CA ARG A 170 -16.97 -4.44 10.44
C ARG A 170 -15.52 -4.73 10.03
N SER A 171 -14.61 -3.77 10.18
CA SER A 171 -13.19 -4.02 9.92
C SER A 171 -12.52 -4.66 11.12
N ARG A 172 -11.76 -5.74 10.88
CA ARG A 172 -10.90 -6.31 11.94
C ARG A 172 -9.68 -5.45 12.24
N THR A 173 -9.36 -4.48 11.38
CA THR A 173 -8.22 -3.57 11.59
C THR A 173 -8.39 -2.73 12.85
N ASN A 174 -9.62 -2.55 13.33
CA ASN A 174 -9.93 -1.89 14.61
C ASN A 174 -9.22 -2.59 15.80
N GLY A 175 -8.96 -3.89 15.70
CA GLY A 175 -8.24 -4.66 16.72
C GLY A 175 -6.72 -4.64 16.57
N TRP A 176 -6.15 -4.08 15.49
CA TRP A 176 -4.71 -4.10 15.27
C TRP A 176 -4.00 -3.10 16.19
N GLN A 177 -2.99 -3.53 16.93
CA GLN A 177 -2.32 -2.69 17.94
C GLN A 177 -0.89 -2.26 17.53
N ALA A 178 -0.20 -3.04 16.69
CA ALA A 178 1.21 -2.84 16.35
C ALA A 178 1.47 -2.82 14.83
N SER A 179 0.61 -2.15 14.06
CA SER A 179 0.67 -2.15 12.60
C SER A 179 0.71 -0.73 12.05
N TRP A 180 1.79 -0.37 11.35
CA TRP A 180 1.87 0.89 10.59
C TRP A 180 0.78 0.94 9.53
N LYS A 181 0.50 -0.21 8.90
CA LYS A 181 -0.53 -0.36 7.87
C LYS A 181 -1.91 0.00 8.38
N LYS A 182 -2.20 -0.20 9.68
CA LYS A 182 -3.47 0.26 10.28
C LYS A 182 -3.66 1.77 10.09
N PHE A 183 -2.66 2.57 10.44
CA PHE A 183 -2.74 4.03 10.29
C PHE A 183 -2.93 4.44 8.83
N LEU A 184 -2.27 3.74 7.91
CA LEU A 184 -2.43 3.99 6.48
C LEU A 184 -3.83 3.61 5.99
N ILE A 185 -4.37 2.47 6.44
CA ILE A 185 -5.77 2.05 6.18
C ILE A 185 -6.75 3.10 6.70
N ASP A 186 -6.59 3.54 7.96
CA ASP A 186 -7.46 4.54 8.57
C ASP A 186 -7.47 5.84 7.75
N MET A 187 -6.28 6.34 7.39
CA MET A 187 -6.13 7.55 6.57
C MET A 187 -6.75 7.38 5.18
N MET A 188 -6.45 6.28 4.48
CA MET A 188 -7.01 6.02 3.14
C MET A 188 -8.54 5.85 3.19
N TYR A 189 -9.07 5.27 4.26
CA TYR A 189 -10.51 5.16 4.48
C TYR A 189 -11.15 6.53 4.63
N LEU A 190 -10.58 7.38 5.49
CA LEU A 190 -11.08 8.72 5.75
C LEU A 190 -10.97 9.64 4.52
N ARG A 191 -9.89 9.53 3.73
CA ARG A 191 -9.64 10.40 2.55
C ARG A 191 -10.27 9.89 1.27
N GLY A 192 -10.69 8.63 1.23
CA GLY A 192 -11.10 7.96 -0.01
C GLY A 192 -9.92 7.71 -0.98
N TYR A 193 -8.70 7.59 -0.45
CA TYR A 193 -7.51 7.27 -1.23
C TYR A 193 -7.48 5.81 -1.67
N VAL A 194 -6.79 5.55 -2.77
CA VAL A 194 -6.69 4.24 -3.41
C VAL A 194 -5.28 3.95 -3.88
N SER A 195 -4.95 2.67 -3.96
CA SER A 195 -3.75 2.16 -4.62
C SER A 195 -4.11 1.51 -5.95
N LEU A 196 -3.24 1.61 -6.95
CA LEU A 196 -3.37 0.82 -8.17
C LEU A 196 -2.85 -0.61 -7.93
N TYR A 197 -3.61 -1.62 -8.32
CA TYR A 197 -3.24 -3.04 -8.19
C TYR A 197 -3.10 -3.74 -9.54
N PRO A 198 -2.08 -4.61 -9.70
CA PRO A 198 -1.97 -5.51 -10.84
C PRO A 198 -3.04 -6.61 -10.78
N ASN A 199 -3.48 -7.06 -11.96
CA ASN A 199 -4.45 -8.15 -12.09
C ASN A 199 -4.16 -8.91 -13.40
N PHE A 200 -3.55 -10.08 -13.27
CA PHE A 200 -3.11 -10.90 -14.39
C PHE A 200 -3.51 -12.37 -14.17
N PRO A 201 -3.52 -13.19 -15.24
CA PRO A 201 -3.83 -14.62 -15.13
C PRO A 201 -3.04 -15.31 -14.01
N ASN A 202 -3.67 -16.29 -13.37
CA ASN A 202 -3.09 -17.05 -12.24
C ASN A 202 -2.70 -16.20 -11.01
N GLN A 203 -3.24 -14.99 -10.90
CA GLN A 203 -2.86 -14.00 -9.88
C GLN A 203 -1.36 -13.68 -9.93
N THR A 204 -0.78 -13.73 -11.14
CA THR A 204 0.62 -13.35 -11.37
C THR A 204 0.82 -11.88 -11.04
N SER A 205 1.95 -11.55 -10.41
CA SER A 205 2.20 -10.23 -9.85
C SER A 205 3.67 -9.78 -10.01
N PHE A 206 3.96 -8.57 -9.55
CA PHE A 206 5.30 -7.97 -9.62
C PHE A 206 6.09 -8.10 -8.33
N SER A 207 5.48 -8.59 -7.26
CA SER A 207 6.15 -9.06 -6.05
C SER A 207 5.44 -10.28 -5.46
N THR A 208 6.19 -11.08 -4.70
CA THR A 208 5.69 -12.20 -3.91
C THR A 208 6.26 -12.12 -2.49
N ASN A 209 5.48 -12.57 -1.51
CA ASN A 209 5.90 -12.65 -0.12
C ASN A 209 6.21 -14.11 0.22
N HIS A 210 7.45 -14.40 0.62
CA HIS A 210 7.93 -15.75 0.93
C HIS A 210 7.50 -16.27 2.30
N MET A 211 6.80 -15.44 3.08
CA MET A 211 6.36 -15.71 4.45
C MET A 211 7.48 -16.26 5.32
N GLU A 212 8.64 -15.60 5.29
CA GLU A 212 9.76 -15.99 6.13
C GLU A 212 9.42 -15.74 7.61
N PRO A 213 9.95 -16.55 8.55
CA PRO A 213 9.66 -16.40 9.96
C PRO A 213 10.03 -15.00 10.48
N GLY A 214 9.02 -14.16 10.72
CA GLY A 214 9.18 -12.82 11.28
C GLY A 214 8.16 -12.51 12.38
N ALA A 215 8.07 -11.24 12.77
CA ALA A 215 7.23 -10.76 13.87
C ALA A 215 5.75 -11.19 13.79
N HIS A 216 5.23 -11.43 12.58
CA HIS A 216 3.85 -11.86 12.35
C HIS A 216 3.64 -13.38 12.30
N ILE A 217 4.68 -14.15 11.98
CA ILE A 217 4.58 -15.60 11.76
C ILE A 217 5.06 -16.34 13.02
N SER A 218 6.14 -15.89 13.65
CA SER A 218 6.78 -16.57 14.80
C SER A 218 6.29 -16.08 16.17
N ALA A 219 5.23 -15.28 16.26
CA ALA A 219 4.71 -14.80 17.54
C ALA A 219 4.21 -15.99 18.39
N LYS A 220 4.63 -16.05 19.67
CA LYS A 220 4.35 -17.16 20.60
C LYS A 220 2.86 -17.50 20.75
N ASP A 221 1.98 -16.53 20.50
CA ASP A 221 0.52 -16.67 20.60
C ASP A 221 -0.18 -16.89 19.24
N ASN A 222 0.58 -17.10 18.17
CA ASN A 222 0.03 -17.26 16.82
C ASN A 222 -0.56 -18.66 16.62
N LYS A 223 -1.86 -18.79 16.92
CA LYS A 223 -2.61 -20.03 16.75
C LYS A 223 -3.10 -20.27 15.31
N LEU A 224 -2.83 -19.36 14.39
CA LEU A 224 -3.22 -19.49 12.99
C LEU A 224 -2.22 -20.35 12.23
N LYS A 225 -2.71 -21.38 11.53
CA LYS A 225 -1.90 -22.11 10.54
C LYS A 225 -1.77 -21.23 9.31
N HIS A 226 -0.57 -20.75 9.02
CA HIS A 226 -0.30 -19.98 7.81
C HIS A 226 0.00 -20.93 6.65
N ASP A 227 -0.74 -20.80 5.56
CA ASP A 227 -0.51 -21.54 4.31
C ASP A 227 0.21 -20.61 3.34
N LYS A 228 1.41 -20.98 2.90
CA LYS A 228 2.19 -20.20 1.91
C LYS A 228 1.40 -19.90 0.65
N GLY A 229 0.52 -20.82 0.22
CA GLY A 229 -0.33 -20.62 -0.95
C GLY A 229 -1.34 -19.47 -0.84
N ASP A 230 -1.58 -18.94 0.36
CA ASP A 230 -2.42 -17.77 0.57
C ASP A 230 -1.67 -16.43 0.37
N PHE A 231 -0.35 -16.46 0.20
CA PHE A 231 0.53 -15.27 0.17
C PHE A 231 1.51 -15.26 -0.99
N GLU A 232 2.06 -16.42 -1.34
CA GLU A 232 2.94 -16.55 -2.49
C GLU A 232 2.14 -16.44 -3.79
N VAL A 233 2.66 -15.65 -4.74
CA VAL A 233 2.07 -15.47 -6.07
C VAL A 233 3.15 -15.71 -7.13
N PRO A 234 2.80 -16.24 -8.32
CA PRO A 234 3.76 -16.32 -9.40
C PRO A 234 4.20 -14.91 -9.81
N LEU A 235 5.48 -14.76 -10.13
CA LEU A 235 6.02 -13.49 -10.61
C LEU A 235 5.89 -13.38 -12.13
N VAL A 236 5.64 -12.17 -12.63
CA VAL A 236 5.67 -11.88 -14.06
C VAL A 236 7.09 -12.14 -14.58
N ALA A 237 7.23 -12.98 -15.60
CA ALA A 237 8.53 -13.36 -16.17
C ALA A 237 8.74 -12.84 -17.60
N ASP A 238 7.68 -12.35 -18.25
CA ASP A 238 7.66 -11.91 -19.65
C ASP A 238 6.92 -10.57 -19.79
N ASP A 239 6.92 -10.02 -21.00
CA ASP A 239 6.18 -8.79 -21.32
C ASP A 239 4.69 -8.93 -20.97
N PHE A 240 4.25 -8.12 -20.00
CA PHE A 240 2.88 -8.11 -19.50
C PHE A 240 1.95 -7.21 -20.33
N ALA A 241 2.49 -6.38 -21.24
CA ALA A 241 1.66 -5.43 -22.00
C ALA A 241 0.56 -6.12 -22.83
N PRO A 242 0.79 -7.26 -23.51
CA PRO A 242 -0.27 -7.99 -24.23
C PRO A 242 -1.40 -8.53 -23.34
N LEU A 243 -1.14 -8.68 -22.03
CA LEU A 243 -2.15 -9.15 -21.07
C LEU A 243 -3.07 -8.04 -20.58
N LEU A 244 -2.66 -6.77 -20.74
CA LEU A 244 -3.48 -5.62 -20.39
C LEU A 244 -4.67 -5.48 -21.36
N PRO A 245 -5.79 -4.88 -20.91
CA PRO A 245 -6.92 -4.60 -21.79
C PRO A 245 -6.49 -3.76 -23.00
N SER A 246 -6.73 -4.27 -24.21
CA SER A 246 -6.29 -3.62 -25.46
C SER A 246 -4.77 -3.38 -25.57
N GLY A 247 -3.96 -4.17 -24.85
CA GLY A 247 -2.50 -4.08 -24.92
C GLY A 247 -1.88 -2.86 -24.23
N LYS A 248 -2.64 -2.12 -23.42
CA LYS A 248 -2.18 -0.88 -22.76
C LYS A 248 -2.86 -0.61 -21.42
N MET A 249 -2.30 0.30 -20.63
CA MET A 249 -2.95 0.80 -19.42
C MET A 249 -4.35 1.35 -19.74
N PRO A 250 -5.40 0.91 -19.02
CA PRO A 250 -6.74 1.47 -19.18
C PRO A 250 -6.77 2.98 -18.85
N PRO A 251 -7.66 3.76 -19.47
CA PRO A 251 -7.93 5.12 -19.00
C PRO A 251 -8.35 5.12 -17.52
N ALA A 252 -7.93 6.12 -16.74
CA ALA A 252 -8.24 6.19 -15.30
C ALA A 252 -9.75 6.09 -15.00
N SER A 253 -10.60 6.65 -15.86
CA SER A 253 -12.07 6.59 -15.76
C SER A 253 -12.68 5.21 -16.01
N LYS A 254 -11.90 4.25 -16.51
CA LYS A 254 -12.31 2.87 -16.80
C LYS A 254 -11.80 1.87 -15.76
N LEU A 255 -10.90 2.29 -14.86
CA LEU A 255 -10.42 1.45 -13.78
C LEU A 255 -11.58 1.13 -12.81
N PRO A 256 -11.86 -0.15 -12.51
CA PRO A 256 -12.77 -0.49 -11.45
C PRO A 256 -12.19 -0.07 -10.09
N VAL A 257 -13.07 0.32 -9.17
CA VAL A 257 -12.70 0.77 -7.83
C VAL A 257 -13.33 -0.15 -6.79
N LEU A 258 -12.52 -0.63 -5.86
CA LEU A 258 -12.92 -1.47 -4.74
C LEU A 258 -12.74 -0.71 -3.42
N ASN A 259 -13.71 -0.84 -2.51
CA ASN A 259 -13.55 -0.41 -1.12
C ASN A 259 -12.62 -1.34 -0.34
N LEU A 260 -12.36 -1.00 0.92
CA LEU A 260 -11.52 -1.77 1.84
C LEU A 260 -11.91 -3.26 1.94
N PHE A 261 -13.16 -3.62 1.65
CA PHE A 261 -13.72 -4.97 1.75
C PHE A 261 -13.86 -5.68 0.39
N ASN A 262 -13.13 -5.23 -0.62
CA ASN A 262 -13.16 -5.77 -1.99
C ASN A 262 -14.55 -5.67 -2.67
N GLN A 263 -15.36 -4.68 -2.29
CA GLN A 263 -16.67 -4.44 -2.91
C GLN A 263 -16.60 -3.30 -3.93
N PRO A 264 -17.26 -3.42 -5.10
CA PRO A 264 -17.32 -2.35 -6.10
C PRO A 264 -17.97 -1.08 -5.54
N VAL A 265 -17.36 0.06 -5.81
CA VAL A 265 -17.83 1.37 -5.36
C VAL A 265 -17.30 2.45 -6.30
N SER A 266 -17.78 3.69 -6.19
CA SER A 266 -17.15 4.85 -6.84
C SER A 266 -16.16 5.53 -5.90
N ILE A 267 -15.21 6.30 -6.44
CA ILE A 267 -14.33 7.16 -5.64
C ILE A 267 -15.15 8.10 -4.73
N LYS A 268 -16.22 8.70 -5.26
CA LYS A 268 -17.15 9.52 -4.46
C LYS A 268 -17.79 8.73 -3.33
N GLY A 269 -18.12 7.46 -3.56
CA GLY A 269 -18.64 6.56 -2.53
C GLY A 269 -17.61 6.26 -1.43
N LEU A 270 -16.33 6.10 -1.77
CA LEU A 270 -15.25 5.98 -0.78
C LEU A 270 -15.15 7.21 0.11
N LYS A 271 -15.13 8.40 -0.51
CA LYS A 271 -15.09 9.68 0.19
C LYS A 271 -16.30 9.88 1.10
N ALA A 272 -17.50 9.54 0.62
CA ALA A 272 -18.72 9.59 1.42
C ALA A 272 -18.68 8.65 2.64
N ALA A 273 -18.12 7.45 2.48
CA ALA A 273 -17.94 6.51 3.58
C ALA A 273 -16.97 7.06 4.65
N GLY A 274 -15.84 7.64 4.22
CA GLY A 274 -14.88 8.32 5.09
C GLY A 274 -15.49 9.50 5.84
N ALA A 275 -16.16 10.41 5.12
CA ALA A 275 -16.79 11.60 5.69
C ALA A 275 -17.89 11.24 6.72
N LYS A 276 -18.66 10.18 6.47
CA LYS A 276 -19.71 9.70 7.38
C LYS A 276 -19.15 9.23 8.73
N LEU A 277 -17.89 8.81 8.77
CA LEU A 277 -17.28 8.29 9.99
C LEU A 277 -17.07 9.38 11.05
N ARG A 278 -16.86 10.63 10.63
CA ARG A 278 -16.63 11.81 11.50
C ARG A 278 -15.56 11.59 12.60
N GLN A 279 -14.58 10.76 12.29
CA GLN A 279 -13.44 10.41 13.16
C GLN A 279 -12.13 10.91 12.55
N ASP A 280 -12.19 11.98 11.76
CA ASP A 280 -11.02 12.57 11.13
C ASP A 280 -10.25 13.47 12.12
N VAL A 281 -9.08 13.97 11.72
CA VAL A 281 -8.23 14.84 12.55
C VAL A 281 -8.80 16.26 12.67
N LEU A 282 -9.70 16.65 11.77
CA LEU A 282 -10.55 17.83 11.89
C LEU A 282 -12.03 17.41 11.88
N SER A 283 -12.87 18.20 12.53
CA SER A 283 -14.32 18.01 12.46
C SER A 283 -14.86 18.61 11.16
N CYS A 284 -15.18 17.75 10.19
CA CYS A 284 -15.79 18.12 8.92
C CYS A 284 -17.27 17.71 8.85
N VAL A 285 -18.08 18.40 8.05
CA VAL A 285 -19.45 17.97 7.77
C VAL A 285 -19.46 16.76 6.82
N ALA A 286 -20.57 16.03 6.75
CA ALA A 286 -20.65 14.74 6.03
C ALA A 286 -20.41 14.80 4.51
N THR A 287 -20.37 16.00 3.92
CA THR A 287 -20.07 16.25 2.50
C THR A 287 -18.66 16.80 2.29
N GLN A 288 -17.84 16.82 3.33
CA GLN A 288 -16.48 17.33 3.31
C GLN A 288 -15.48 16.31 3.86
N LEU A 289 -14.24 16.43 3.39
CA LEU A 289 -13.08 15.72 3.89
C LEU A 289 -11.98 16.70 4.28
N VAL A 290 -11.10 16.27 5.17
CA VAL A 290 -9.87 17.02 5.48
C VAL A 290 -9.02 17.12 4.23
N SER A 291 -8.67 18.37 3.88
CA SER A 291 -7.57 18.67 2.97
C SER A 291 -6.32 18.98 3.77
N VAL A 292 -5.16 18.73 3.17
CA VAL A 292 -3.87 18.94 3.79
C VAL A 292 -3.02 19.88 2.98
N ASP A 293 -2.10 20.56 3.65
CA ASP A 293 -1.00 21.22 2.97
C ASP A 293 -0.05 20.15 2.40
N HIS A 294 0.15 20.14 1.08
CA HIS A 294 0.91 19.07 0.42
C HIS A 294 2.41 19.09 0.71
N VAL A 295 2.95 20.19 1.25
CA VAL A 295 4.37 20.30 1.61
C VAL A 295 4.59 19.75 3.00
N THR A 296 3.76 20.14 3.97
CA THR A 296 3.92 19.74 5.38
C THR A 296 3.18 18.45 5.72
N GLY A 297 2.16 18.07 4.94
CA GLY A 297 1.23 16.99 5.25
C GLY A 297 0.20 17.35 6.34
N LEU A 298 0.24 18.57 6.89
CA LEU A 298 -0.61 18.97 8.01
C LEU A 298 -2.04 19.26 7.55
N PRO A 299 -3.06 18.93 8.38
CA PRO A 299 -4.45 19.29 8.12
C PRO A 299 -4.62 20.81 7.98
N LYS A 300 -5.32 21.26 6.93
CA LYS A 300 -5.52 22.69 6.64
C LYS A 300 -6.97 23.12 6.84
N ASN A 301 -7.90 22.51 6.12
CA ASN A 301 -9.33 22.81 6.20
C ASN A 301 -10.17 21.63 5.72
N CYS A 302 -11.50 21.76 5.84
CA CYS A 302 -12.44 20.81 5.25
C CYS A 302 -12.82 21.26 3.83
N THR A 303 -12.83 20.33 2.87
CA THR A 303 -13.15 20.58 1.46
C THR A 303 -14.25 19.65 0.97
N ALA A 304 -15.15 20.14 0.13
CA ALA A 304 -16.22 19.34 -0.45
C ALA A 304 -15.69 18.37 -1.51
N PHE A 305 -16.37 17.23 -1.68
CA PHE A 305 -15.96 16.16 -2.61
C PHE A 305 -17.07 15.63 -3.54
#